data_AF-A0A2P0QLE7-F1
#
_entry.id   AF-A0A2P0QLE7-F1
#
_cell.length_a   1.000
_cell.length_b   1.000
_cell.length_c   1.000
_cell.angle_alpha   90.00
_cell.angle_beta   90.00
_cell.angle_gamma   90.00
#
_symmetry.space_group_name_H-M   'P 1'
#
loop_
_entity.id
_entity.type
_entity.pdbx_description
1 polymer ?
#
loop_
_entity_poly.entity_id
_entity_poly.type
_entity_poly.pdbx_seq_one_letter_code
_entity_poly.pdbx_strand_id
1 'polypeptide(L)'
;PGFAGISKNYILSDRFLQGDGGIERLVWLPAQVKDELKSRLIPLLKERGHADLFDKIADETNATTIEELTVFLEKVNHPALAMKPLV
;
A
#
# COMPACT_ATOMS: atom_id res chain seq x y z
N PRO A 1 -10.67 -15.82 -3.44
CA PRO A 1 -9.29 -16.32 -3.20
C PRO A 1 -8.35 -15.14 -2.92
N GLY A 2 -7.52 -15.16 -1.87
CA GLY A 2 -6.88 -13.94 -1.33
C GLY A 2 -5.34 -13.89 -1.32
N PHE A 3 -4.66 -14.86 -1.93
CA PHE A 3 -3.20 -14.95 -1.92
C PHE A 3 -2.65 -15.06 -3.34
N ALA A 4 -1.57 -14.33 -3.62
CA ALA A 4 -0.86 -14.37 -4.89
C ALA A 4 0.65 -14.21 -4.67
N GLY A 5 1.45 -15.01 -5.36
CA GLY A 5 2.90 -14.80 -5.44
C GLY A 5 3.21 -13.76 -6.52
N ILE A 6 3.89 -12.68 -6.15
CA ILE A 6 4.25 -11.59 -7.08
C ILE A 6 5.70 -11.16 -6.89
N SER A 7 6.27 -10.55 -7.93
CA SER A 7 7.56 -9.84 -7.81
C SER A 7 7.37 -8.49 -7.13
N LYS A 8 8.33 -8.05 -6.31
CA LYS A 8 8.34 -6.70 -5.72
C LYS A 8 8.18 -5.58 -6.76
N ASN A 9 8.74 -5.78 -7.96
CA ASN A 9 8.64 -4.80 -9.04
C ASN A 9 7.22 -4.68 -9.60
N TYR A 10 6.35 -5.67 -9.39
CA TYR A 10 4.97 -5.61 -9.85
C TYR A 10 4.16 -4.52 -9.12
N ILE A 11 4.56 -4.12 -7.90
CA ILE A 11 3.97 -2.98 -7.15
C ILE A 11 4.07 -1.68 -7.96
N LEU A 12 5.11 -1.53 -8.78
CA LEU A 12 5.31 -0.36 -9.64
C LEU A 12 4.52 -0.42 -10.95
N SER A 13 3.83 -1.52 -11.23
CA SER A 13 3.04 -1.65 -12.46
C SER A 13 1.80 -0.75 -12.41
N ASP A 14 1.39 -0.25 -13.56
CA ASP A 14 0.03 0.25 -13.80
C ASP A 14 -1.03 -0.82 -13.48
N ARG A 15 -0.74 -2.09 -13.79
CA ARG A 15 -1.62 -3.24 -13.62
C ARG A 15 -1.62 -3.87 -12.24
N PHE A 16 -0.89 -3.31 -11.27
CA PHE A 16 -0.85 -3.86 -9.92
C PHE A 16 -2.26 -3.98 -9.36
N LEU A 17 -2.75 -5.21 -9.16
CA LEU A 17 -4.05 -5.56 -8.57
C LEU A 17 -5.25 -4.66 -9.01
N GLN A 18 -5.28 -4.22 -10.27
CA GLN A 18 -6.29 -3.26 -10.75
C GLN A 18 -7.73 -3.73 -10.52
N GLY A 19 -7.98 -5.05 -10.63
CA GLY A 19 -9.30 -5.63 -10.37
C GLY A 19 -9.78 -5.45 -8.92
N ASP A 20 -8.84 -5.32 -7.98
CA ASP A 20 -9.11 -5.22 -6.54
C ASP A 20 -9.04 -3.78 -6.02
N GLY A 21 -8.75 -2.80 -6.90
CA GLY A 21 -8.57 -1.39 -6.54
C GLY A 21 -7.11 -0.93 -6.51
N GLY A 22 -6.18 -1.77 -6.95
CA GLY A 22 -4.80 -1.41 -7.26
C GLY A 22 -3.97 -0.93 -6.07
N ILE A 23 -3.07 0.03 -6.33
CA ILE A 23 -2.06 0.45 -5.35
C ILE A 23 -2.67 1.07 -4.08
N GLU A 24 -3.88 1.63 -4.16
CA GLU A 24 -4.60 2.20 -3.03
C GLU A 24 -5.02 1.13 -1.99
N ARG A 25 -4.97 -0.16 -2.35
CA ARG A 25 -5.18 -1.29 -1.44
C ARG A 25 -3.94 -1.71 -0.67
N LEU A 26 -2.77 -1.19 -1.02
CA LEU A 26 -1.54 -1.54 -0.35
C LEU A 26 -1.48 -0.82 0.99
N VAL A 27 -1.61 -1.56 2.08
CA VAL A 27 -1.69 -0.98 3.44
C VAL A 27 -0.44 -1.26 4.28
N TRP A 28 0.33 -2.28 3.93
CA TRP A 28 1.51 -2.71 4.70
C TRP A 28 2.59 -3.28 3.78
N LEU A 29 3.84 -2.91 4.03
CA LEU A 29 5.04 -3.46 3.39
C LEU A 29 6.19 -3.48 4.40
N PRO A 30 7.15 -4.42 4.32
CA PRO A 30 8.37 -4.34 5.09
C PRO A 30 9.15 -3.04 4.79
N ALA A 31 9.75 -2.41 5.79
CA ALA A 31 10.46 -1.14 5.64
C ALA A 31 11.58 -1.24 4.59
N GLN A 32 12.31 -2.36 4.54
CA GLN A 32 13.32 -2.62 3.52
C GLN A 32 12.74 -2.54 2.10
N VAL A 33 11.56 -3.12 1.85
CA VAL A 33 10.92 -3.08 0.53
C VAL A 33 10.44 -1.67 0.19
N LYS A 34 9.92 -0.93 1.18
CA LYS A 34 9.57 0.49 1.01
C LYS A 34 10.78 1.31 0.59
N ASP A 35 11.92 1.15 1.27
CA ASP A 35 13.14 1.88 0.98
C ASP A 35 13.70 1.54 -0.41
N GLU A 36 13.73 0.26 -0.79
CA GLU A 36 14.16 -0.18 -2.12
C GLU A 36 13.29 0.40 -3.24
N LEU A 37 11.99 0.54 -3.01
CA LEU A 37 11.03 1.06 -4.01
C LEU A 37 10.89 2.58 -3.96
N LYS A 38 11.28 3.25 -2.87
CA LYS A 38 11.00 4.67 -2.58
C LYS A 38 11.29 5.61 -3.74
N SER A 39 12.48 5.48 -4.34
CA SER A 39 12.94 6.34 -5.44
C SER A 39 12.09 6.22 -6.71
N ARG A 40 11.40 5.10 -6.90
CA ARG A 40 10.56 4.81 -8.07
C ARG A 40 9.07 4.93 -7.76
N LEU A 41 8.66 4.57 -6.55
CA LEU A 41 7.26 4.54 -6.13
C LEU A 41 6.72 5.95 -5.85
N ILE A 42 7.48 6.83 -5.18
CA ILE A 42 7.01 8.18 -4.86
C ILE A 42 6.70 9.01 -6.13
N PRO A 43 7.59 9.08 -7.15
CA PRO A 43 7.28 9.79 -8.39
C PRO A 43 6.04 9.23 -9.09
N LEU A 44 5.93 7.90 -9.14
CA LEU A 44 4.81 7.19 -9.77
C LEU A 44 3.49 7.46 -9.04
N LEU A 45 3.49 7.47 -7.72
CA LEU A 45 2.33 7.84 -6.92
C LEU A 45 1.92 9.29 -7.16
N LYS A 46 2.90 10.20 -7.25
CA LYS A 46 2.65 11.61 -7.56
C LYS A 46 2.03 11.79 -8.95
N GLU A 47 2.54 11.10 -9.96
CA GLU A 47 1.99 11.10 -11.33
C GLU A 47 0.54 10.57 -11.37
N ARG A 48 0.22 9.60 -10.50
CA ARG A 48 -1.11 9.01 -10.39
C ARG A 48 -2.06 9.77 -9.46
N GLY A 49 -1.64 10.87 -8.84
CA GLY A 49 -2.46 11.67 -7.93
C GLY A 49 -2.57 11.12 -6.50
N HIS A 50 -1.71 10.19 -6.11
CA HIS A 50 -1.66 9.55 -4.79
C HIS A 50 -0.36 9.87 -4.04
N ALA A 51 0.14 11.12 -4.15
CA ALA A 51 1.47 11.50 -3.67
C ALA A 51 1.71 11.22 -2.17
N ASP A 52 0.66 11.23 -1.37
CA ASP A 52 0.65 10.98 0.07
C ASP A 52 0.53 9.50 0.44
N LEU A 53 0.21 8.61 -0.50
CA LEU A 53 -0.05 7.20 -0.23
C LEU A 53 1.19 6.49 0.35
N PHE A 54 2.39 6.87 -0.08
CA PHE A 54 3.62 6.23 0.41
C PHE A 54 3.78 6.31 1.93
N ASP A 55 3.46 7.47 2.51
CA ASP A 55 3.55 7.73 3.95
C ASP A 55 2.38 7.08 4.73
N LYS A 56 1.32 6.68 4.02
CA LYS A 56 0.16 6.01 4.58
C LYS A 56 0.30 4.47 4.58
N ILE A 57 1.32 3.92 3.93
CA ILE A 57 1.59 2.47 3.96
C ILE A 57 2.38 2.17 5.25
N ALA A 58 1.83 1.32 6.11
CA ALA A 58 2.50 0.87 7.33
C ALA A 58 3.68 -0.06 7.04
N ASP A 59 4.53 -0.23 8.04
CA ASP A 59 5.60 -1.23 8.09
C ASP A 59 5.77 -1.73 9.53
N GLU A 60 6.75 -2.60 9.76
CA GLU A 60 7.05 -3.18 11.08
C GLU A 60 7.40 -2.14 12.16
N THR A 61 7.74 -0.90 11.79
CA THR A 61 8.02 0.18 12.76
C THR A 61 6.75 0.90 13.22
N ASN A 62 5.66 0.77 12.46
CA ASN A 62 4.38 1.41 12.75
C ASN A 62 3.34 0.43 13.28
N ALA A 63 3.33 -0.80 12.77
CA ALA A 63 2.37 -1.83 13.14
C ALA A 63 2.94 -3.23 12.91
N THR A 64 2.91 -4.06 13.95
CA THR A 64 3.31 -5.46 13.94
C THR A 64 2.11 -6.42 14.09
N THR A 65 0.96 -5.90 14.52
CA THR A 65 -0.30 -6.63 14.65
C THR A 65 -1.40 -6.02 13.77
N ILE A 66 -2.49 -6.77 13.60
CA ILE A 66 -3.65 -6.32 12.82
C ILE A 66 -4.35 -5.15 13.53
N GLU A 67 -4.40 -5.19 14.86
CA GLU A 67 -4.99 -4.15 15.69
C GLU A 67 -4.20 -2.84 15.59
N GLU A 68 -2.87 -2.91 15.69
CA GLU A 68 -1.97 -1.77 15.49
C GLU A 68 -2.10 -1.19 14.08
N LEU A 69 -2.18 -2.07 13.08
CA LEU A 69 -2.34 -1.66 11.69
C LEU A 69 -3.66 -0.91 11.49
N THR A 70 -4.76 -1.41 12.07
CA THR A 70 -6.07 -0.77 11.97
C THR A 70 -6.04 0.65 12.54
N VAL A 71 -5.47 0.82 13.74
CA VAL A 71 -5.30 2.14 14.38
C VAL A 71 -4.43 3.08 13.54
N PHE A 72 -3.34 2.56 12.95
CA PHE A 72 -2.49 3.34 12.07
C PHE A 72 -3.24 3.82 10.81
N LEU A 73 -3.97 2.94 10.14
CA LEU A 73 -4.71 3.26 8.92
C LEU A 73 -5.81 4.30 9.16
N GLU A 74 -6.50 4.23 10.30
CA GLU A 74 -7.49 5.24 10.71
C GLU A 74 -6.81 6.59 10.96
N LYS A 75 -5.69 6.61 11.71
CA LYS A 75 -4.94 7.83 12.03
C LYS A 75 -4.46 8.57 10.78
N VAL A 76 -3.98 7.83 9.78
CA VAL A 76 -3.49 8.41 8.52
C VAL A 76 -4.59 8.57 7.46
N ASN A 77 -5.82 8.19 7.79
CA ASN A 77 -6.99 8.23 6.92
C ASN A 77 -6.71 7.53 5.58
N HIS A 78 -6.32 6.26 5.65
CA HIS A 78 -5.92 5.46 4.49
C HIS A 78 -7.09 5.23 3.52
N PRO A 79 -6.92 5.42 2.20
CA PRO A 79 -8.02 5.29 1.23
C PRO A 79 -8.71 3.92 1.25
N ALA A 80 -7.95 2.85 1.49
CA ALA A 80 -8.48 1.48 1.60
C ALA A 80 -9.67 1.33 2.57
N LEU A 81 -9.76 2.14 3.63
CA LEU A 81 -10.86 2.08 4.62
C LEU A 81 -12.21 2.55 4.06
N ALA A 82 -12.19 3.42 3.04
CA ALA A 82 -13.39 3.96 2.40
C ALA A 82 -13.78 3.21 1.11
N MET A 83 -12.95 2.26 0.67
CA MET A 83 -13.19 1.48 -0.54
C MET A 83 -14.20 0.36 -0.29
N LYS A 84 -14.83 -0.14 -1.37
CA LYS A 84 -15.75 -1.29 -1.28
C LYS A 84 -15.05 -2.49 -0.63
N PRO A 85 -15.73 -3.30 0.19
CA PRO A 85 -15.15 -4.54 0.73
C PRO A 85 -14.64 -5.46 -0.38
N LEU A 86 -13.50 -6.12 -0.15
CA LEU A 86 -13.02 -7.22 -0.98
C LEU A 86 -13.76 -8.49 -0.55
N VAL A 87 -14.18 -9.33 -1.51
CA VAL A 87 -14.93 -10.58 -1.28
C VAL A 87 -14.17 -11.75 -1.88
#